data_AF-A0A855K827-F1
#
_entry.id   AF-A0A855K827-F1
#
_cell.length_a   1.000
_cell.length_b   1.000
_cell.length_c   1.000
_cell.angle_alpha   90.00
_cell.angle_beta   90.00
_cell.angle_gamma   90.00
#
_symmetry.space_group_name_H-M   'P 1'
#
loop_
_entity.id
_entity.type
_entity.pdbx_description
1 polymer ?
#
loop_
_entity_poly.entity_id
_entity_poly.type
_entity_poly.pdbx_seq_one_letter_code
_entity_poly.pdbx_strand_id
1 'polypeptide(L)' 'HYFSSHSYGHTGFTGTTIWIDPDRQLFVVLLTNRVHPTRENHKIAEVRPAVHDAILKSLGLATEAAPAK' A
#
# COMPACT_ATOMS: atom_id res chain seq x y z
N HIS A 1 -7.63 4.52 3.39
CA HIS A 1 -7.23 3.23 2.81
C HIS A 1 -8.45 2.51 2.25
N TYR A 2 -8.37 2.03 1.01
CA TYR A 2 -9.51 1.44 0.28
C TYR A 2 -9.54 -0.10 0.24
N PHE A 3 -8.51 -0.75 0.78
CA PHE A 3 -8.48 -2.21 0.86
C PHE A 3 -9.61 -2.77 1.73
N SER A 4 -10.03 -4.00 1.45
CA SER A 4 -11.06 -4.68 2.22
C SER A 4 -10.62 -5.02 3.65
N SER A 5 -11.60 -5.37 4.49
CA SER A 5 -11.36 -5.81 5.87
C SER A 5 -10.56 -7.11 5.99
N HIS A 6 -10.58 -7.95 4.95
CA HIS A 6 -9.81 -9.20 4.88
C HIS A 6 -8.44 -9.00 4.22
N SER A 7 -8.07 -7.77 3.87
CA SER A 7 -6.74 -7.50 3.33
C SER A 7 -5.65 -7.69 4.38
N TYR A 8 -4.48 -8.12 3.92
CA TYR A 8 -3.30 -8.31 4.74
C TYR A 8 -2.04 -8.00 3.92
N GLY A 9 -0.95 -7.71 4.62
CA GLY A 9 0.28 -7.36 3.96
C GLY A 9 1.43 -7.12 4.92
N HIS A 10 2.56 -6.73 4.34
CA HIS A 10 3.77 -6.45 5.06
C HIS A 10 4.51 -5.27 4.44
N THR A 11 5.27 -4.57 5.27
CA THR A 11 6.12 -3.48 4.80
C THR A 11 7.58 -3.83 5.04
N GLY A 12 8.43 -3.63 4.04
CA GLY A 12 9.86 -3.92 4.12
C GLY A 12 10.70 -2.73 4.58
N PHE A 13 11.85 -3.00 5.19
CA PHE A 13 12.77 -1.97 5.69
C PHE A 13 13.25 -0.97 4.62
N THR A 14 13.46 -1.47 3.39
CA THR A 14 13.91 -0.67 2.24
C THR A 14 12.80 0.16 1.61
N GLY A 15 11.60 0.16 2.19
CA GLY A 15 10.47 0.92 1.67
C GLY A 15 9.46 0.10 0.88
N THR A 16 9.77 -1.16 0.58
CA THR A 16 8.86 -2.06 -0.16
C THR A 16 7.56 -2.32 0.58
N THR A 17 6.52 -2.71 -0.15
CA THR A 17 5.28 -3.26 0.42
C THR A 17 4.74 -4.39 -0.44
N ILE A 18 4.04 -5.31 0.21
CA ILE A 18 3.13 -6.26 -0.43
C ILE A 18 1.80 -6.18 0.30
N TRP A 19 0.72 -6.04 -0.43
CA TRP A 19 -0.64 -6.08 0.10
C TRP A 19 -1.51 -6.97 -0.76
N ILE A 20 -2.30 -7.82 -0.12
CA ILE A 20 -3.19 -8.80 -0.76
C ILE A 20 -4.60 -8.52 -0.26
N ASP A 21 -5.54 -8.39 -1.20
CA ASP A 21 -6.97 -8.22 -0.96
C ASP A 21 -7.71 -9.39 -1.64
N PRO A 22 -8.03 -10.45 -0.87
CA PRO A 22 -8.68 -11.64 -1.43
C PRO A 22 -10.11 -11.35 -1.91
N ASP A 23 -10.82 -10.42 -1.28
CA ASP A 23 -12.20 -10.07 -1.65
C ASP A 23 -12.26 -9.42 -3.04
N ARG A 24 -11.21 -8.70 -3.41
CA ARG A 24 -11.07 -8.02 -4.70
C ARG A 24 -10.20 -8.79 -5.71
N GLN A 25 -9.72 -9.98 -5.34
CA GLN A 25 -8.75 -10.77 -6.13
C GLN A 25 -7.56 -9.94 -6.61
N LEU A 26 -7.05 -9.05 -5.75
CA LEU A 26 -6.01 -8.09 -6.06
C LEU A 26 -4.81 -8.28 -5.14
N PHE A 27 -3.60 -8.17 -5.69
CA PHE A 27 -2.42 -7.92 -4.89
C PHE A 27 -1.62 -6.76 -5.50
N VAL A 28 -0.99 -5.97 -4.63
CA VAL A 28 -0.15 -4.84 -5.01
C VAL A 28 1.22 -5.01 -4.38
N VAL A 29 2.26 -4.96 -5.21
CA VAL A 29 3.66 -4.97 -4.77
C VAL A 29 4.30 -3.64 -5.16
N LEU A 30 4.84 -2.93 -4.16
CA LEU A 30 5.65 -1.73 -4.38
C LEU A 30 7.10 -2.06 -4.07
N LEU A 31 7.96 -1.91 -5.07
CA LEU A 31 9.40 -2.10 -4.94
C LEU A 31 10.10 -0.75 -4.95
N THR A 32 10.66 -0.36 -3.80
CA THR A 32 11.41 0.90 -3.64
C THR A 32 12.68 0.67 -2.85
N ASN A 33 13.59 1.63 -2.90
CA ASN A 33 14.76 1.67 -2.04
C ASN A 33 14.88 3.03 -1.33
N ARG A 34 14.17 3.19 -0.22
CA ARG A 34 14.27 4.39 0.63
C ARG A 34 15.62 4.51 1.33
N VAL A 35 16.45 3.46 1.33
CA VAL A 35 17.76 3.46 2.01
C VAL A 35 18.86 4.08 1.20
N HIS A 36 18.62 4.33 -0.08
CA HIS A 36 19.61 4.83 -1.00
C HIS A 36 19.38 6.32 -1.31
N PRO A 37 20.42 7.17 -1.25
CA PRO A 37 21.79 6.88 -0.79
C PRO A 37 21.93 6.84 0.74
N THR A 38 20.97 7.38 1.50
CA THR A 38 20.97 7.39 2.97
C THR A 38 19.62 6.95 3.54
N ARG A 39 19.56 6.74 4.86
CA ARG A 39 18.34 6.32 5.57
C ARG A 39 17.42 7.45 6.02
N GLU A 40 17.77 8.69 5.71
CA GLU A 40 17.09 9.90 6.18
C GLU A 40 15.82 10.22 5.39
N ASN A 41 15.58 9.53 4.26
CA ASN A 41 14.34 9.69 3.51
C ASN A 41 13.19 8.93 4.18
N HIS A 42 12.35 9.67 4.91
CA HIS A 42 11.17 9.14 5.61
C HIS A 42 9.86 9.26 4.82
N LYS A 43 9.89 9.83 3.60
CA LYS A 43 8.68 10.08 2.76
C LYS A 43 7.92 8.80 2.39
N ILE A 44 8.58 7.64 2.50
CA ILE A 44 7.99 6.35 2.16
C ILE A 44 6.75 6.01 2.99
N ALA A 45 6.64 6.57 4.21
CA ALA A 45 5.46 6.38 5.06
C ALA A 45 4.19 6.92 4.41
N GLU A 46 4.28 8.03 3.64
CA GLU A 46 3.16 8.64 2.93
C GLU A 46 2.96 8.02 1.54
N VAL A 47 4.06 7.69 0.85
CA VAL A 47 4.03 7.13 -0.50
C VAL A 47 3.32 5.76 -0.54
N ARG A 48 3.52 4.92 0.49
CA ARG A 48 2.89 3.59 0.55
C ARG A 48 1.35 3.65 0.53
N PRO A 49 0.67 4.35 1.47
CA PRO A 49 -0.76 4.63 1.38
C PRO A 49 -1.18 5.19 0.03
N ALA A 50 -0.46 6.21 -0.45
CA ALA A 50 -0.85 6.96 -1.63
C ALA A 50 -0.82 6.10 -2.90
N VAL A 51 0.22 5.27 -3.08
CA VAL A 51 0.34 4.36 -4.22
C VAL A 51 -0.77 3.30 -4.18
N HIS A 52 -0.99 2.68 -3.02
CA HIS A 52 -2.06 1.70 -2.88
C HIS A 52 -3.44 2.32 -3.17
N ASP A 53 -3.75 3.45 -2.55
CA ASP A 53 -5.03 4.13 -2.74
C ASP A 53 -5.22 4.61 -4.20
N ALA A 54 -4.16 5.09 -4.86
CA ALA A 54 -4.20 5.47 -6.26
C ALA A 54 -4.51 4.27 -7.19
N ILE A 55 -3.90 3.10 -6.92
CA ILE A 55 -4.19 1.88 -7.68
C ILE A 55 -5.65 1.48 -7.51
N LEU A 56 -6.17 1.41 -6.28
CA LEU A 56 -7.57 1.04 -6.06
C LEU A 56 -8.54 2.04 -6.71
N LYS A 57 -8.25 3.35 -6.65
CA LYS A 57 -9.02 4.37 -7.38
C LYS A 57 -8.97 4.16 -8.89
N SER A 58 -7.80 3.90 -9.45
CA SER A 58 -7.62 3.71 -10.90
C SER A 58 -8.37 2.48 -11.44
N LEU A 59 -8.55 1.46 -10.59
CA LEU A 59 -9.28 0.24 -10.91
C LEU A 59 -10.79 0.35 -10.61
N GLY A 60 -11.28 1.49 -10.12
CA GLY A 60 -12.67 1.67 -9.71
C GLY A 60 -13.07 0.86 -8.46
N LEU A 61 -12.08 0.42 -7.66
CA LEU A 61 -12.26 -0.40 -6.47
C LEU A 61 -12.32 0.43 -5.17
N ALA A 62 -12.15 1.74 -5.27
CA ALA A 62 -12.27 2.65 -4.14
C ALA A 62 -13.76 2.80 -3.72
N THR A 63 -14.24 1.93 -2.85
CA THR A 63 -15.51 2.10 -2.12
C THR A 63 -15.27 2.91 -0.85
N GLU A 64 -16.30 3.52 -0.23
CA GLU A 64 -16.13 4.18 1.07
C GLU A 64 -15.37 3.26 2.03
N ALA A 65 -14.30 3.79 2.61
CA ALA A 65 -13.34 3.02 3.39
C ALA A 65 -14.06 2.32 4.54
N ALA A 66 -13.88 1.00 4.67
CA ALA A 66 -14.24 0.32 5.89
C ALA A 66 -13.51 1.02 7.07
N PRO A 67 -14.17 1.21 8.23
CA PRO A 67 -13.55 1.88 9.36
C PRO A 67 -12.24 1.18 9.71
N ALA A 68 -11.20 1.97 9.95
CA ALA A 68 -9.89 1.48 10.36
C ALA A 68 -10.06 0.61 11.62
N LYS A 69 -9.39 -0.55 11.64
CA LYS A 69 -9.19 -1.33 12.87
C LYS A 69 -8.43 -0.49 13.90
#